data_AF-A0A7C3AQ19-F1
#
_entry.id   AF-A0A7C3AQ19-F1
#
_cell.length_a   1.000
_cell.length_b   1.000
_cell.length_c   1.000
_cell.angle_alpha   90.00
_cell.angle_beta   90.00
_cell.angle_gamma   90.00
#
_symmetry.space_group_name_H-M   'P 1'
#
loop_
_entity.id
_entity.type
_entity.pdbx_description
1 polymer ?
#
loop_
_entity_poly.entity_id
_entity_poly.type
_entity_poly.pdbx_seq_one_letter_code
_entity_poly.pdbx_strand_id
1 'polypeptide(L)'
;RPETEFLVTWATERLSQRAQRSICVDVGTGCGAVVVALAHRLGPAWDGLLIGSDISRPALEVARANRDRLAPRRVELICGDLLDWCRGPLDLITANLPYLRPDQAHSGLAFEPPQALYAGEDGFALYRRLLRQAAALLRPDGGIICEIDPDQRQLARETAQALFPAARIQVLPDLSGLDRYLTIELAENTRTTESTGDETGACPASGTAEPETDTAKGATR
;
A
#
# COMPACT_ATOMS: atom_id res chain seq x y z
N ARG A 1 20.83 6.81 0.69
CA ARG A 1 21.71 7.54 1.62
C ARG A 1 21.50 6.94 3.03
N PRO A 2 22.31 7.19 4.07
CA PRO A 2 22.06 6.65 5.42
C PRO A 2 20.64 6.91 5.93
N GLU A 3 20.03 8.00 5.48
CA GLU A 3 18.66 8.42 5.78
C GLU A 3 17.64 7.39 5.26
N THR A 4 17.80 6.88 4.04
CA THR A 4 16.90 5.88 3.44
C THR A 4 16.84 4.56 4.24
N GLU A 5 17.76 4.34 5.18
CA GLU A 5 17.76 3.15 6.04
C GLU A 5 16.55 3.08 6.98
N PHE A 6 16.05 4.22 7.47
CA PHE A 6 14.87 4.22 8.34
C PHE A 6 13.62 3.77 7.58
N LEU A 7 13.44 4.28 6.36
CA LEU A 7 12.32 3.92 5.49
C LEU A 7 12.29 2.40 5.25
N VAL A 8 13.43 1.80 4.91
CA VAL A 8 13.57 0.36 4.70
C VAL A 8 13.33 -0.42 6.00
N THR A 9 13.87 0.05 7.13
CA THR A 9 13.73 -0.62 8.43
C THR A 9 12.28 -0.65 8.87
N TRP A 10 11.62 0.51 8.88
CA TRP A 10 10.22 0.65 9.26
C TRP A 10 9.31 -0.24 8.40
N ALA A 11 9.50 -0.22 7.08
CA ALA A 11 8.72 -1.03 6.16
C ALA A 11 8.97 -2.54 6.36
N THR A 12 10.22 -2.95 6.58
CA THR A 12 10.56 -4.35 6.86
C THR A 12 9.85 -4.85 8.11
N GLU A 13 9.85 -4.09 9.20
CA GLU A 13 9.19 -4.47 10.46
C GLU A 13 7.69 -4.73 10.25
N ARG A 14 7.00 -3.82 9.54
CA ARG A 14 5.56 -3.96 9.26
C ARG A 14 5.24 -5.12 8.34
N LEU A 15 6.08 -5.39 7.34
CA LEU A 15 5.88 -6.51 6.42
C LEU A 15 6.20 -7.86 7.06
N SER A 16 7.14 -7.89 8.01
CA SER A 16 7.54 -9.13 8.70
C SER A 16 6.54 -9.58 9.76
N GLN A 17 5.75 -8.64 10.30
CA GLN A 17 4.73 -8.92 11.32
C GLN A 17 3.41 -9.43 10.73
N ARG A 18 3.21 -9.32 9.42
CA ARG A 18 1.97 -9.76 8.76
C ARG A 18 1.97 -11.26 8.51
N ALA A 19 0.87 -11.92 8.88
CA ALA A 19 0.69 -13.36 8.70
C ALA A 19 0.30 -13.76 7.25
N GLN A 20 -0.07 -12.79 6.42
CA GLN A 20 -0.53 -13.00 5.05
C GLN A 20 0.47 -12.46 4.02
N ARG A 21 0.40 -12.99 2.80
CA ARG A 21 1.14 -12.47 1.64
C ARG A 21 0.80 -11.00 1.44
N SER A 22 1.78 -10.16 1.74
CA SER A 22 1.62 -8.71 1.69
C SER A 22 2.10 -8.16 0.35
N ILE A 23 1.42 -7.14 -0.16
CA ILE A 23 1.83 -6.38 -1.34
C ILE A 23 2.39 -5.03 -0.89
N CYS A 24 3.66 -4.79 -1.21
CA CYS A 24 4.34 -3.52 -0.96
C CYS A 24 4.73 -2.85 -2.28
N VAL A 25 4.42 -1.57 -2.41
CA VAL A 25 4.78 -0.77 -3.58
C VAL A 25 5.70 0.37 -3.17
N ASP A 26 6.89 0.40 -3.78
CA ASP A 26 7.82 1.52 -3.74
C ASP A 26 7.58 2.45 -4.93
N VAL A 27 7.05 3.64 -4.66
CA VAL A 27 6.63 4.62 -5.67
C VAL A 27 7.75 5.62 -5.92
N GLY A 28 8.10 5.82 -7.19
CA GLY A 28 9.28 6.58 -7.59
C GLY A 28 10.56 5.85 -7.21
N THR A 29 10.62 4.55 -7.53
CA THR A 29 11.69 3.65 -7.08
C THR A 29 13.08 4.07 -7.57
N GLY A 30 13.17 4.88 -8.63
CA GLY A 30 14.43 5.36 -9.18
C GLY A 30 15.33 4.21 -9.58
N CYS A 31 16.52 4.14 -8.98
CA CYS A 31 17.47 3.05 -9.19
C CYS A 31 17.14 1.75 -8.41
N GLY A 32 15.97 1.68 -7.76
CA GLY A 32 15.50 0.51 -7.01
C GLY A 32 16.06 0.39 -5.60
N ALA A 33 16.69 1.43 -5.04
CA ALA A 33 17.43 1.35 -3.78
C ALA A 33 16.57 0.85 -2.61
N VAL A 34 15.36 1.39 -2.44
CA VAL A 34 14.44 1.02 -1.36
C VAL A 34 13.90 -0.39 -1.58
N VAL A 35 13.25 -0.65 -2.72
CA VAL A 35 12.59 -1.94 -2.97
C VAL A 35 13.56 -3.12 -3.00
N VAL A 36 14.80 -2.93 -3.49
CA VAL A 36 15.84 -3.97 -3.47
C VAL A 36 16.37 -4.19 -2.05
N ALA A 37 16.52 -3.13 -1.25
CA ALA A 37 16.91 -3.27 0.15
C ALA A 37 15.83 -3.98 0.98
N LEU A 38 14.55 -3.71 0.71
CA LEU A 38 13.43 -4.45 1.30
C LEU A 38 13.50 -5.94 0.94
N ALA A 39 13.73 -6.26 -0.33
CA ALA A 39 13.87 -7.65 -0.78
C ALA A 39 14.99 -8.40 -0.04
N HIS A 40 16.11 -7.72 0.23
CA HIS A 40 17.20 -8.26 1.03
C HIS A 40 16.83 -8.46 2.49
N ARG A 41 16.27 -7.45 3.15
CA ARG A 41 15.95 -7.49 4.58
C ARG A 41 14.87 -8.51 4.91
N LEU A 42 13.87 -8.66 4.04
CA LEU A 42 12.81 -9.66 4.20
C LEU A 42 13.30 -11.09 3.92
N GLY A 43 14.41 -11.22 3.18
CA GLY A 43 15.03 -12.51 2.90
C GLY A 43 14.20 -13.39 1.95
N PRO A 44 14.73 -14.55 1.54
CA PRO A 44 14.10 -15.41 0.53
C PRO A 44 12.84 -16.13 1.01
N ALA A 45 12.67 -16.31 2.33
CA ALA A 45 11.51 -17.00 2.91
C ALA A 45 10.23 -16.16 2.92
N TRP A 46 10.36 -14.83 2.83
CA TRP A 46 9.20 -13.94 2.74
C TRP A 46 8.52 -14.09 1.37
N ASP A 47 7.21 -14.35 1.37
CA ASP A 47 6.44 -14.78 0.19
C ASP A 47 5.43 -13.74 -0.32
N GLY A 48 5.55 -12.49 0.14
CA GLY A 48 4.79 -11.37 -0.39
C GLY A 48 5.33 -10.86 -1.74
N LEU A 49 4.70 -9.80 -2.23
CA LEU A 49 5.04 -9.15 -3.50
C LEU A 49 5.64 -7.76 -3.24
N LEU A 50 6.85 -7.55 -3.77
CA LEU A 50 7.50 -6.23 -3.80
C LEU A 50 7.44 -5.67 -5.21
N ILE A 51 6.95 -4.45 -5.36
CA ILE A 51 6.85 -3.76 -6.63
C ILE A 51 7.60 -2.43 -6.53
N GLY A 52 8.57 -2.21 -7.40
CA GLY A 52 9.16 -0.89 -7.64
C GLY A 52 8.48 -0.24 -8.84
N SER A 53 7.94 0.95 -8.68
CA SER A 53 7.29 1.69 -9.77
C SER A 53 7.96 3.03 -10.02
N ASP A 54 8.08 3.41 -11.27
CA ASP A 54 8.61 4.72 -11.67
C ASP A 54 8.00 5.17 -13.00
N ILE A 55 7.84 6.47 -13.18
CA ILE A 55 7.42 7.04 -14.47
C ILE A 55 8.57 6.99 -15.49
N SER A 56 9.82 7.01 -15.02
CA SER A 56 11.02 7.02 -15.83
C SER A 56 11.45 5.61 -16.23
N ARG A 57 11.29 5.28 -17.53
CA ARG A 57 11.82 4.02 -18.09
C ARG A 57 13.34 3.88 -17.90
N PRO A 58 14.17 4.92 -18.12
CA PRO A 58 15.61 4.84 -17.84
C PRO A 58 15.93 4.51 -16.38
N ALA A 59 15.17 5.09 -15.42
CA ALA A 59 15.36 4.75 -14.00
C ALA A 59 15.08 3.26 -13.75
N LEU A 60 13.99 2.73 -14.34
CA LEU A 60 13.65 1.30 -14.22
C LEU A 60 14.66 0.36 -14.88
N GLU A 61 15.41 0.79 -15.89
CA GLU A 61 16.52 0.01 -16.44
C GLU A 61 17.65 -0.14 -15.41
N VAL A 62 17.99 0.94 -14.72
CA VAL A 62 18.96 0.90 -13.61
C VAL A 62 18.42 0.05 -12.46
N ALA A 63 17.15 0.22 -12.09
CA ALA A 63 16.50 -0.61 -11.06
C ALA A 63 16.52 -2.10 -11.42
N ARG A 64 16.31 -2.44 -12.70
CA ARG A 64 16.38 -3.81 -13.20
C ARG A 64 17.77 -4.40 -13.03
N ALA A 65 18.80 -3.66 -13.44
CA ALA A 65 20.19 -4.10 -13.27
C ALA A 65 20.54 -4.31 -11.79
N ASN A 66 20.12 -3.39 -10.91
CA ASN A 66 20.35 -3.51 -9.47
C ASN A 66 19.59 -4.70 -8.87
N ARG A 67 18.32 -4.88 -9.20
CA ARG A 67 17.53 -6.04 -8.79
C ARG A 67 18.19 -7.34 -9.24
N ASP A 68 18.55 -7.47 -10.50
CA ASP A 68 19.08 -8.72 -11.04
C ASP A 68 20.43 -9.09 -10.38
N ARG A 69 21.22 -8.09 -10.00
CA ARG A 69 22.48 -8.27 -9.28
C ARG A 69 22.30 -8.60 -7.79
N LEU A 70 21.35 -7.96 -7.13
CA LEU A 70 21.26 -7.94 -5.67
C LEU A 70 20.09 -8.78 -5.13
N ALA A 71 18.91 -8.68 -5.74
CA ALA A 71 17.68 -9.35 -5.31
C ALA A 71 16.98 -10.04 -6.49
N PRO A 72 17.63 -11.03 -7.13
CA PRO A 72 17.15 -11.62 -8.38
C PRO A 72 15.76 -12.23 -8.21
N ARG A 73 14.83 -11.85 -9.08
CA ARG A 73 13.41 -12.31 -9.09
C ARG A 73 12.60 -12.01 -7.82
N ARG A 74 13.07 -11.11 -6.95
CA ARG A 74 12.36 -10.72 -5.72
C ARG A 74 11.52 -9.45 -5.84
N VAL A 75 11.67 -8.72 -6.95
CA VAL A 75 11.02 -7.42 -7.18
C VAL A 75 10.43 -7.35 -8.58
N GLU A 76 9.16 -6.99 -8.67
CA GLU A 76 8.53 -6.59 -9.92
C GLU A 76 8.76 -5.11 -10.20
N LEU A 77 8.93 -4.75 -11.47
CA LEU A 77 9.19 -3.37 -11.88
C LEU A 77 8.12 -2.92 -12.86
N ILE A 78 7.46 -1.81 -12.55
CA ILE A 78 6.33 -1.29 -13.32
C ILE A 78 6.59 0.16 -13.72
N CYS A 79 6.35 0.46 -15.01
CA CYS A 79 6.37 1.83 -15.50
C CYS A 79 4.98 2.44 -15.39
N GLY A 80 4.85 3.54 -14.65
CA GLY A 80 3.57 4.22 -14.46
C GLY A 80 3.69 5.49 -13.64
N ASP A 81 2.67 6.36 -13.74
CA ASP A 81 2.56 7.56 -12.93
C ASP A 81 1.97 7.21 -11.55
N LEU A 82 2.79 7.37 -10.51
CA LEU A 82 2.46 7.04 -9.12
C LEU A 82 1.76 5.67 -9.01
N LEU A 83 0.48 5.65 -8.60
CA LEU A 83 -0.31 4.43 -8.42
C LEU A 83 -1.42 4.23 -9.48
N ASP A 84 -1.44 4.98 -10.60
CA ASP A 84 -2.52 4.89 -11.61
C ASP A 84 -2.63 3.51 -12.28
N TRP A 85 -1.53 2.77 -12.31
CA TRP A 85 -1.48 1.39 -12.81
C TRP A 85 -2.02 0.36 -11.81
N CYS A 86 -2.12 0.71 -10.52
CA CYS A 86 -2.47 -0.20 -9.45
C CYS A 86 -3.99 -0.38 -9.34
N ARG A 87 -4.43 -1.56 -8.93
CA ARG A 87 -5.85 -1.88 -8.68
C ARG A 87 -6.13 -2.30 -7.23
N GLY A 88 -5.08 -2.43 -6.41
CA GLY A 88 -5.18 -2.76 -5.00
C GLY A 88 -5.75 -4.16 -4.71
N PRO A 89 -5.95 -4.48 -3.42
CA PRO A 89 -5.54 -3.66 -2.27
C PRO A 89 -4.04 -3.80 -1.96
N LEU A 90 -3.44 -2.76 -1.36
CA LEU A 90 -2.03 -2.70 -0.96
C LEU A 90 -1.88 -2.76 0.56
N ASP A 91 -0.89 -3.49 1.07
CA ASP A 91 -0.57 -3.57 2.50
C ASP A 91 0.38 -2.45 2.92
N LEU A 92 1.31 -2.07 2.03
CA LEU A 92 2.28 -1.04 2.32
C LEU A 92 2.65 -0.22 1.08
N ILE A 93 2.82 1.08 1.27
CA ILE A 93 3.36 1.99 0.26
C ILE A 93 4.61 2.66 0.83
N THR A 94 5.70 2.65 0.07
CA THR A 94 6.90 3.43 0.35
C THR A 94 7.12 4.46 -0.74
N ALA A 95 7.67 5.62 -0.39
CA ALA A 95 7.97 6.65 -1.38
C ALA A 95 9.12 7.56 -0.94
N ASN A 96 10.04 7.82 -1.86
CA ASN A 96 11.00 8.92 -1.78
C ASN A 96 10.95 9.68 -3.11
N LEU A 97 9.90 10.50 -3.24
CA LEU A 97 9.65 11.31 -4.44
C LEU A 97 10.44 12.62 -4.40
N PRO A 98 10.71 13.21 -5.57
CA PRO A 98 11.26 14.56 -5.65
C PRO A 98 10.41 15.57 -4.85
N TYR A 99 11.06 16.33 -3.98
CA TYR A 99 10.45 17.34 -3.11
C TYR A 99 10.74 18.79 -3.56
N LEU A 100 11.44 18.97 -4.68
CA LEU A 100 11.95 20.28 -5.10
C LEU A 100 10.84 21.18 -5.66
N ARG A 101 10.88 22.45 -5.22
CA ARG A 101 10.11 23.54 -5.80
C ARG A 101 10.76 24.01 -7.12
N PRO A 102 9.98 24.57 -8.07
CA PRO A 102 10.52 25.03 -9.34
C PRO A 102 11.68 26.04 -9.25
N ASP A 103 11.75 26.83 -8.19
CA ASP A 103 12.77 27.84 -7.92
C ASP A 103 14.04 27.29 -7.24
N GLN A 104 14.03 26.03 -6.78
CA GLN A 104 15.13 25.42 -6.02
C GLN A 104 16.01 24.46 -6.85
N ALA A 105 15.72 24.25 -8.14
CA ALA A 105 16.48 23.34 -8.99
C ALA A 105 17.89 23.89 -9.31
N HIS A 106 18.91 23.48 -8.53
CA HIS A 106 20.31 23.78 -8.84
C HIS A 106 21.04 22.57 -9.42
N SER A 107 21.68 22.81 -10.58
CA SER A 107 22.78 22.14 -11.33
C SER A 107 22.93 20.61 -11.40
N GLY A 108 22.49 19.81 -10.44
CA GLY A 108 22.61 18.34 -10.44
C GLY A 108 21.47 17.59 -11.15
N LEU A 109 20.39 18.28 -11.47
CA LEU A 109 19.15 17.74 -12.07
C LEU A 109 18.91 18.21 -13.50
N ALA A 110 19.94 18.81 -14.12
CA ALA A 110 19.86 19.44 -15.44
C ALA A 110 19.60 18.47 -16.62
N PHE A 111 19.48 17.16 -16.36
CA PHE A 111 19.30 16.12 -17.38
C PHE A 111 17.95 15.39 -17.31
N GLU A 112 17.07 15.73 -16.37
CA GLU A 112 15.75 15.10 -16.27
C GLU A 112 14.64 16.02 -16.82
N PRO A 113 13.65 15.48 -17.54
CA PRO A 113 12.59 16.27 -18.15
C PRO A 113 11.83 17.08 -17.08
N PRO A 114 11.51 18.37 -17.32
CA PRO A 114 10.96 19.27 -16.29
C PRO A 114 9.66 18.78 -15.64
N GLN A 115 8.90 17.92 -16.33
CA GLN A 115 7.67 17.31 -15.84
C GLN A 115 7.89 16.33 -14.68
N ALA A 116 9.10 15.79 -14.50
CA ALA A 116 9.45 14.89 -13.39
C ALA A 116 9.94 15.61 -12.13
N LEU A 117 10.23 16.92 -12.24
CA LEU A 117 11.01 17.67 -11.26
C LEU A 117 10.19 18.64 -10.40
N TYR A 118 8.99 19.01 -10.84
CA TYR A 118 8.24 20.09 -10.20
C TYR A 118 7.05 19.55 -9.39
N ALA A 119 7.18 19.59 -8.07
CA ALA A 119 6.12 19.21 -7.15
C ALA A 119 5.17 20.38 -6.81
N GLY A 120 4.83 21.22 -7.81
CA GLY A 120 3.95 22.39 -7.64
C GLY A 120 4.56 23.53 -6.80
N GLU A 121 3.79 24.59 -6.54
CA GLU A 121 4.26 25.80 -5.83
C GLU A 121 4.80 25.53 -4.40
N ASP A 122 4.30 24.48 -3.75
CA ASP A 122 4.70 24.09 -2.39
C ASP A 122 5.68 22.90 -2.31
N GLY A 123 6.06 22.31 -3.44
CA GLY A 123 6.93 21.12 -3.50
C GLY A 123 6.27 19.82 -3.03
N PHE A 124 4.96 19.81 -2.71
CA PHE A 124 4.24 18.67 -2.13
C PHE A 124 3.13 18.13 -3.04
N ALA A 125 3.06 18.54 -4.31
CA ALA A 125 2.00 18.13 -5.22
C ALA A 125 2.00 16.63 -5.51
N LEU A 126 3.19 16.03 -5.71
CA LEU A 126 3.31 14.59 -5.95
C LEU A 126 2.85 13.77 -4.75
N TYR A 127 3.27 14.14 -3.54
CA TYR A 127 2.79 13.51 -2.30
C TYR A 127 1.28 13.66 -2.12
N ARG A 128 0.70 14.84 -2.40
CA ARG A 128 -0.76 15.02 -2.35
C ARG A 128 -1.50 14.10 -3.32
N ARG A 129 -0.99 13.90 -4.54
CA ARG A 129 -1.57 12.96 -5.51
C ARG A 129 -1.42 11.52 -5.03
N LEU A 130 -0.23 11.14 -4.59
CA LEU A 130 0.07 9.80 -4.06
C LEU A 130 -0.85 9.45 -2.89
N LEU A 131 -0.98 10.33 -1.90
CA LEU A 131 -1.80 10.09 -0.72
C LEU A 131 -3.29 9.93 -1.06
N ARG A 132 -3.80 10.68 -2.05
CA ARG A 132 -5.18 10.51 -2.55
C ARG A 132 -5.39 9.15 -3.22
N GLN A 133 -4.46 8.73 -4.08
CA GLN A 133 -4.52 7.41 -4.72
C GLN A 133 -4.42 6.29 -3.67
N ALA A 134 -3.51 6.44 -2.71
CA ALA A 134 -3.30 5.49 -1.63
C ALA A 134 -4.55 5.28 -0.77
N ALA A 135 -5.32 6.35 -0.49
CA ALA A 135 -6.56 6.26 0.29
C ALA A 135 -7.60 5.31 -0.33
N ALA A 136 -7.61 5.14 -1.65
CA ALA A 136 -8.50 4.20 -2.33
C ALA A 136 -7.91 2.79 -2.50
N LEU A 137 -6.61 2.61 -2.27
CA LEU A 137 -5.89 1.38 -2.59
C LEU A 137 -5.40 0.62 -1.36
N LEU A 138 -5.28 1.26 -0.19
CA LEU A 138 -4.79 0.61 1.01
C LEU A 138 -5.83 -0.32 1.64
N ARG A 139 -5.33 -1.41 2.20
CA ARG A 139 -6.12 -2.27 3.10
C ARG A 139 -6.49 -1.52 4.39
N PRO A 140 -7.54 -1.97 5.12
CA PRO A 140 -7.91 -1.38 6.42
C PRO A 140 -6.78 -1.37 7.46
N ASP A 141 -5.83 -2.30 7.38
CA ASP A 141 -4.65 -2.40 8.24
C ASP A 141 -3.36 -1.92 7.54
N GLY A 142 -3.49 -1.24 6.38
CA GLY A 142 -2.37 -0.85 5.53
C GLY A 142 -1.56 0.33 6.09
N GLY A 143 -0.40 0.58 5.48
CA GLY A 143 0.47 1.69 5.89
C GLY A 143 1.15 2.42 4.75
N ILE A 144 1.61 3.64 5.04
CA ILE A 144 2.42 4.48 4.15
C ILE A 144 3.63 4.97 4.93
N ILE A 145 4.80 4.96 4.29
CA ILE A 145 5.95 5.75 4.72
C ILE A 145 6.52 6.55 3.54
N CYS A 146 6.67 7.85 3.74
CA CYS A 146 7.25 8.76 2.76
C CYS A 146 8.46 9.48 3.36
N GLU A 147 9.56 9.57 2.61
CA GLU A 147 10.64 10.53 2.90
C GLU A 147 10.20 11.91 2.40
N ILE A 148 10.20 12.94 3.24
CA ILE A 148 9.73 14.29 2.91
C ILE A 148 10.82 15.33 3.14
N ASP A 149 10.64 16.53 2.60
CA ASP A 149 11.44 17.68 3.00
C ASP A 149 11.01 18.19 4.39
N PRO A 150 11.92 18.61 5.28
CA PRO A 150 11.55 19.08 6.63
C PRO A 150 10.63 20.31 6.59
N ASP A 151 10.77 21.18 5.59
CA ASP A 151 9.92 22.35 5.42
C ASP A 151 8.47 21.95 5.05
N GLN A 152 8.25 20.70 4.63
CA GLN A 152 6.94 20.16 4.29
C GLN A 152 6.24 19.48 5.48
N ARG A 153 6.86 19.41 6.66
CA ARG A 153 6.31 18.72 7.85
C ARG A 153 4.84 19.05 8.12
N GLN A 154 4.50 20.33 8.21
CA GLN A 154 3.14 20.75 8.56
C GLN A 154 2.15 20.38 7.46
N LEU A 155 2.49 20.68 6.21
CA LEU A 155 1.66 20.39 5.04
C LEU A 155 1.43 18.87 4.87
N ALA A 156 2.47 18.07 5.10
CA ALA A 156 2.41 16.62 5.07
C ALA A 156 1.45 16.07 6.12
N ARG A 157 1.55 16.57 7.36
CA ARG A 157 0.68 16.16 8.47
C ARG A 157 -0.78 16.54 8.24
N GLU A 158 -1.04 17.77 7.80
CA GLU A 158 -2.40 18.25 7.51
C GLU A 158 -3.05 17.48 6.36
N THR A 159 -2.31 17.27 5.27
CA THR A 159 -2.79 16.47 4.13
C THR A 159 -3.11 15.04 4.55
N ALA A 160 -2.21 14.40 5.31
CA ALA A 160 -2.43 13.05 5.82
C ALA A 160 -3.67 12.98 6.72
N GLN A 161 -3.84 13.93 7.64
CA GLN A 161 -4.97 13.96 8.56
C GLN A 161 -6.31 14.14 7.83
N ALA A 162 -6.33 14.96 6.78
CA ALA A 162 -7.53 15.18 5.97
C ALA A 162 -7.93 13.93 5.18
N LEU A 163 -6.96 13.18 4.65
CA LEU A 163 -7.22 11.98 3.84
C LEU A 163 -7.42 10.71 4.67
N PHE A 164 -6.83 10.65 5.87
CA PHE A 164 -6.82 9.47 6.73
C PHE A 164 -7.17 9.85 8.18
N PRO A 165 -8.40 10.33 8.45
CA PRO A 165 -8.75 10.94 9.73
C PRO A 165 -8.65 10.00 10.94
N ALA A 166 -8.80 8.69 10.74
CA ALA A 166 -8.71 7.67 11.78
C ALA A 166 -7.33 6.99 11.86
N ALA A 167 -6.36 7.39 11.02
CA ALA A 167 -5.04 6.80 11.00
C ALA A 167 -4.14 7.33 12.11
N ARG A 168 -3.18 6.52 12.53
CA ARG A 168 -2.04 7.00 13.30
C ARG A 168 -1.05 7.68 12.35
N ILE A 169 -0.94 9.00 12.46
CA ILE A 169 -0.07 9.83 11.63
C ILE A 169 1.08 10.36 12.46
N GLN A 170 2.31 10.15 12.01
CA GLN A 170 3.51 10.67 12.66
C GLN A 170 4.42 11.33 11.63
N VAL A 171 5.14 12.36 12.06
CA VAL A 171 6.33 12.84 11.33
C VAL A 171 7.53 12.58 12.23
N LEU A 172 8.48 11.78 11.73
CA LEU A 172 9.61 11.28 12.48
C LEU A 172 10.92 11.88 11.95
N PRO A 173 11.88 12.18 12.84
CA PRO A 173 13.15 12.74 12.43
C PRO A 173 14.09 11.67 11.83
N ASP A 174 15.05 12.12 11.02
CA ASP A 174 16.24 11.34 10.67
C ASP A 174 17.32 11.38 11.77
N LEU A 175 18.47 10.74 11.50
CA LEU A 175 19.60 10.71 12.43
C LEU A 175 20.21 12.10 12.71
N SER A 176 19.91 13.09 11.86
CA SER A 176 20.32 14.48 12.05
C SER A 176 19.26 15.32 12.78
N GLY A 177 18.15 14.71 13.21
CA GLY A 177 17.07 15.37 13.93
C GLY A 177 16.11 16.15 13.04
N LEU A 178 16.22 16.05 11.72
CA LEU A 178 15.34 16.75 10.77
C LEU A 178 14.09 15.91 10.51
N ASP A 179 12.91 16.55 10.53
CA ASP A 179 11.63 15.91 10.21
C ASP A 179 11.68 15.33 8.79
N ARG A 180 11.79 14.01 8.67
CA ARG A 180 12.14 13.36 7.39
C ARG A 180 11.14 12.31 6.97
N TYR A 181 10.42 11.68 7.88
CA TYR A 181 9.51 10.57 7.53
C TYR A 181 8.08 10.87 7.95
N LEU A 182 7.18 10.97 6.97
CA LEU A 182 5.75 10.88 7.22
C LEU A 182 5.36 9.40 7.29
N THR A 183 4.74 8.97 8.38
CA THR A 183 4.12 7.65 8.49
C THR A 183 2.63 7.77 8.69
N ILE A 184 1.88 6.89 8.04
CA ILE A 184 0.42 6.77 8.13
C ILE A 184 0.11 5.29 8.34
N GLU A 185 -0.47 4.93 9.48
CA GLU A 185 -0.85 3.56 9.81
C GLU A 185 -2.37 3.50 10.02
N LEU A 186 -3.06 2.71 9.21
CA LEU A 186 -4.51 2.51 9.32
C LEU A 186 -4.78 1.50 10.44
N ALA A 187 -5.76 1.83 11.29
CA ALA A 187 -6.18 0.93 12.36
C ALA A 187 -6.97 -0.25 11.77
N GLU A 188 -6.73 -1.46 12.30
CA GLU A 188 -7.55 -2.61 11.95
C GLU A 188 -9.03 -2.27 12.21
N ASN A 189 -9.84 -2.25 11.15
CA ASN A 189 -11.28 -2.34 11.33
C ASN A 189 -11.54 -3.71 11.91
N THR A 190 -11.77 -3.78 13.22
CA THR A 190 -12.37 -4.94 13.87
C THR A 190 -13.66 -5.22 13.13
N ARG A 191 -13.64 -6.16 12.18
CA ARG A 191 -14.87 -6.73 11.64
C ARG A 191 -15.49 -7.42 12.83
N THR A 192 -16.47 -6.76 13.44
CA THR A 192 -17.45 -7.41 14.30
C THR A 192 -18.04 -8.51 13.44
N THR A 193 -17.55 -9.73 13.58
CA THR A 193 -18.28 -10.90 13.16
C THR A 193 -19.52 -10.90 14.04
N GLU A 194 -20.62 -10.34 13.53
CA GLU A 194 -21.93 -10.67 14.04
C GLU A 194 -22.09 -12.18 13.83
N SER A 195 -21.74 -12.95 14.85
CA SER A 195 -22.24 -14.31 14.98
C SER A 195 -23.72 -14.18 15.26
N THR A 196 -24.54 -14.34 14.22
CA THR A 196 -25.94 -14.70 14.42
C THR A 196 -25.94 -16.10 15.02
N GLY A 197 -25.92 -16.15 16.35
CA GLY A 197 -26.09 -17.37 17.11
C GLY A 197 -27.53 -17.87 16.94
N ASP A 198 -27.63 -19.05 16.35
CA ASP A 198 -28.40 -20.19 16.84
C ASP A 198 -29.67 -19.86 17.66
N GLU A 199 -30.82 -19.82 16.98
CA GLU A 199 -32.09 -20.20 17.61
C GLU A 199 -32.41 -21.66 17.23
N THR A 200 -32.15 -22.52 18.22
CA THR A 200 -32.60 -23.90 18.30
C THR A 200 -34.13 -23.93 18.44
N GLY A 201 -34.83 -24.27 17.36
CA GLY A 201 -36.27 -24.55 17.36
C GLY A 201 -36.55 -26.04 17.16
N ALA A 202 -36.95 -26.71 18.23
CA ALA A 202 -37.14 -28.15 18.36
C ALA A 202 -38.21 -28.76 17.43
N CYS A 203 -37.93 -29.96 16.93
CA CYS A 203 -38.94 -30.95 16.52
C CYS A 203 -39.78 -31.40 17.72
N PRO A 204 -41.08 -31.69 17.50
CA PRO A 204 -41.62 -32.92 18.05
C PRO A 204 -42.37 -33.74 16.99
N ALA A 205 -42.16 -35.05 17.05
CA ALA A 205 -42.94 -36.05 16.34
C ALA A 205 -44.26 -36.33 17.08
N SER A 206 -45.37 -36.49 16.34
CA SER A 206 -46.37 -37.57 16.53
C SER A 206 -47.62 -37.30 15.66
N GLY A 207 -48.16 -38.34 15.04
CA GLY A 207 -49.42 -38.26 14.29
C GLY A 207 -49.63 -39.42 13.31
N THR A 208 -49.89 -40.61 13.84
CA THR A 208 -50.45 -41.77 13.13
C THR A 208 -51.92 -41.54 12.76
N ALA A 209 -52.30 -41.73 11.50
CA ALA A 209 -53.63 -42.23 11.10
C ALA A 209 -53.61 -42.72 9.64
N GLU A 210 -54.06 -43.95 9.46
CA GLU A 210 -54.24 -44.70 8.22
C GLU A 210 -55.66 -44.43 7.62
N PRO A 211 -56.10 -45.07 6.51
CA PRO A 211 -56.66 -44.38 5.34
C PRO A 211 -58.20 -44.40 5.24
N GLU A 212 -58.77 -43.44 4.51
CA GLU A 212 -60.16 -43.52 4.01
C GLU A 212 -60.18 -43.98 2.56
N THR A 213 -60.91 -45.08 2.36
CA THR A 213 -61.39 -45.60 1.08
C THR A 213 -62.53 -44.73 0.56
N ASP A 214 -62.50 -44.35 -0.73
CA ASP A 214 -63.73 -44.34 -1.51
C ASP A 214 -63.49 -44.68 -2.99
N THR A 215 -64.46 -45.39 -3.52
CA THR A 215 -64.46 -46.15 -4.74
C THR A 215 -65.21 -45.38 -5.83
N ALA A 216 -64.79 -45.61 -7.08
CA ALA A 216 -65.68 -45.82 -8.23
C ALA A 216 -65.81 -44.70 -9.30
N LYS A 217 -65.60 -45.19 -10.54
CA LYS A 217 -66.34 -44.96 -11.80
C LYS A 217 -65.82 -43.93 -12.81
N GLY A 218 -65.63 -44.46 -14.03
CA GLY A 218 -65.91 -43.77 -15.31
C GLY A 218 -64.67 -43.65 -16.21
N ALA A 219 -64.37 -44.59 -17.11
CA ALA A 219 -64.95 -44.74 -18.46
C ALA A 219 -64.24 -43.87 -19.55
N THR A 220 -63.51 -44.58 -20.43
CA THR A 220 -63.50 -44.44 -21.90
C THR A 220 -62.97 -43.14 -22.54
N ARG A 221 -61.75 -43.18 -23.08
CA ARG A 221 -61.45 -43.35 -24.52
C ARG A 221 -59.94 -43.40 -24.77
#